data_AF-A0A5B9VU27-F1
#
_entry.id   AF-A0A5B9VU27-F1
#
_cell.length_a   1.000
_cell.length_b   1.000
_cell.length_c   1.000
_cell.angle_alpha   90.00
_cell.angle_beta   90.00
_cell.angle_gamma   90.00
#
_symmetry.space_group_name_H-M   'P 1'
#
loop_
_entity.id
_entity.type
_entity.pdbx_description
1 polymer ?
#
loop_
_entity_poly.entity_id
_entity_poly.type
_entity_poly.pdbx_seq_one_letter_code
_entity_poly.pdbx_strand_id
1 'polypeptide(L)'
;MPNPPLRRVNYFTGRVLTANDLKAEQDYFRERLRRHNLLFHGPGVVSGLEVEVEGDSARVGPGVAVDANGEELVVPSLEIVPIPHLAEAMFVTLRFVEKPAEPMPGAGGDGGPAEFAFTEESAVVGVVAEGGDGVVLARLVREGDGWAVDPGHAPEVSGTFIG
;
A
#
# COMPACT_ATOMS: atom_id res chain seq x y z
N MET A 1 2.61 11.84 -18.79
CA MET A 1 3.66 11.21 -19.62
C MET A 1 3.11 9.88 -20.12
N PRO A 2 3.30 9.48 -21.39
CA PRO A 2 2.93 8.12 -21.80
C PRO A 2 3.79 7.10 -21.02
N ASN A 3 3.16 6.04 -20.51
CA ASN A 3 3.88 4.97 -19.81
C ASN A 3 4.92 4.33 -20.74
N PRO A 4 6.19 4.17 -20.31
CA PRO A 4 7.21 3.57 -21.15
C PRO A 4 6.83 2.12 -21.53
N PRO A 5 7.30 1.61 -22.67
CA PRO A 5 7.04 0.22 -23.06
C PRO A 5 7.63 -0.75 -22.03
N LEU A 6 6.89 -1.82 -21.71
CA LEU A 6 7.37 -2.89 -20.85
C LEU A 6 8.51 -3.65 -21.53
N ARG A 7 9.57 -3.94 -20.78
CA ARG A 7 10.73 -4.71 -21.25
C ARG A 7 10.91 -5.93 -20.38
N ARG A 8 11.24 -7.07 -20.98
CA ARG A 8 11.58 -8.32 -20.31
C ARG A 8 12.91 -8.86 -20.83
N VAL A 9 13.56 -9.73 -20.06
CA VAL A 9 14.81 -10.38 -20.43
C VAL A 9 14.55 -11.34 -21.60
N ASN A 10 15.41 -11.26 -22.61
CA ASN A 10 15.41 -12.22 -23.71
C ASN A 10 16.45 -13.32 -23.43
N TYR A 11 16.00 -14.58 -23.38
CA TYR A 11 16.86 -15.72 -23.07
C TYR A 11 17.51 -16.29 -24.34
N PHE A 12 18.76 -16.75 -24.20
CA PHE A 12 19.46 -17.53 -25.21
C PHE A 12 20.43 -18.51 -24.54
N THR A 13 20.75 -19.60 -25.24
CA THR A 13 21.59 -20.68 -24.70
C THR A 13 22.98 -20.18 -24.32
N GLY A 14 23.44 -20.54 -23.12
CA GLY A 14 24.75 -20.15 -22.60
C GLY A 14 24.80 -18.76 -21.96
N ARG A 15 23.68 -18.03 -21.89
CA ARG A 15 23.61 -16.77 -21.15
C ARG A 15 23.66 -17.02 -19.64
N VAL A 16 24.57 -16.33 -18.94
CA VAL A 16 24.56 -16.23 -17.47
C VAL A 16 23.59 -15.13 -17.07
N LEU A 17 22.69 -15.43 -16.13
CA LEU A 17 21.76 -14.44 -15.55
C LEU A 17 22.41 -13.76 -14.35
N THR A 18 22.35 -12.44 -14.35
CA THR A 18 22.84 -11.61 -13.24
C THR A 18 21.69 -11.23 -12.30
N ALA A 19 22.02 -10.70 -11.12
CA ALA A 19 21.02 -10.11 -10.22
C ALA A 19 20.18 -9.01 -10.91
N ASN A 20 20.80 -8.23 -11.80
CA ASN A 20 20.09 -7.20 -12.57
C ASN A 20 19.09 -7.80 -13.58
N ASP A 21 19.42 -8.93 -14.21
CA ASP A 21 18.48 -9.63 -15.11
C ASP A 21 17.29 -10.18 -14.32
N LEU A 22 17.54 -10.79 -13.16
CA LEU A 22 16.48 -11.31 -12.28
C LEU A 22 15.60 -10.19 -11.72
N LYS A 23 16.19 -9.05 -11.37
CA LYS A 23 15.44 -7.85 -10.96
C LYS A 23 14.60 -7.32 -12.11
N ALA A 24 15.15 -7.25 -13.32
CA ALA A 24 14.41 -6.78 -14.49
C ALA A 24 13.19 -7.67 -14.81
N GLU A 25 13.30 -8.99 -14.61
CA GLU A 25 12.15 -9.90 -14.72
C GLU A 25 11.08 -9.59 -13.66
N GLN A 26 11.46 -9.37 -12.40
CA GLN A 26 10.51 -9.00 -11.34
C GLN A 26 9.81 -7.67 -11.65
N ASP A 27 10.60 -6.64 -11.98
CA ASP A 27 10.10 -5.29 -12.28
C ASP A 27 9.11 -5.33 -13.47
N TYR A 28 9.34 -6.18 -14.48
CA TYR A 28 8.40 -6.37 -15.60
C TYR A 28 7.02 -6.86 -15.13
N PHE A 29 6.96 -7.89 -14.28
CA PHE A 29 5.69 -8.42 -13.80
C PHE A 29 4.99 -7.45 -12.85
N ARG A 30 5.74 -6.80 -11.95
CA ARG A 30 5.22 -5.77 -11.03
C ARG A 30 4.56 -4.62 -11.79
N GLU A 31 5.28 -4.04 -12.76
CA GLU A 31 4.76 -2.94 -13.58
C GLU A 31 3.58 -3.39 -14.45
N ARG A 32 3.60 -4.62 -14.98
CA ARG A 32 2.47 -5.17 -15.72
C ARG A 32 1.22 -5.30 -14.85
N LEU A 33 1.38 -5.71 -13.59
CA LEU A 33 0.29 -5.83 -12.62
C LEU A 33 -0.24 -4.46 -12.20
N ARG A 34 0.63 -3.50 -11.87
CA ARG A 34 0.23 -2.11 -11.58
C ARG A 34 -0.61 -1.51 -12.71
N ARG A 35 -0.17 -1.70 -13.97
CA ARG A 35 -0.95 -1.26 -15.14
C ARG A 35 -2.28 -1.98 -15.25
N HIS A 36 -2.34 -3.27 -14.97
CA HIS A 36 -3.59 -4.03 -14.96
C HIS A 36 -4.55 -3.45 -13.91
N ASN A 37 -4.07 -3.24 -12.69
CA ASN A 37 -4.84 -2.66 -11.60
C ASN A 37 -5.38 -1.28 -11.97
N LEU A 38 -4.54 -0.38 -12.47
CA LEU A 38 -4.98 0.96 -12.86
C LEU A 38 -5.94 0.97 -14.06
N LEU A 39 -5.76 0.07 -15.03
CA LEU A 39 -6.60 0.02 -16.23
C LEU A 39 -7.99 -0.57 -15.98
N PHE A 40 -8.09 -1.57 -15.09
CA PHE A 40 -9.32 -2.33 -14.90
C PHE A 40 -10.04 -2.06 -13.57
N HIS A 41 -9.32 -1.54 -12.57
CA HIS A 41 -9.88 -1.24 -11.24
C HIS A 41 -9.77 0.27 -10.96
N GLY A 42 -8.65 0.89 -11.34
CA GLY A 42 -8.36 2.27 -10.94
C GLY A 42 -8.08 2.36 -9.42
N PRO A 43 -7.67 3.54 -8.93
CA PRO A 43 -7.39 3.74 -7.51
C PRO A 43 -8.67 3.66 -6.67
N GLY A 44 -8.51 3.29 -5.40
CA GLY A 44 -9.56 3.24 -4.39
C GLY A 44 -9.75 1.88 -3.72
N VAL A 45 -10.73 1.81 -2.83
CA VAL A 45 -11.15 0.59 -2.13
C VAL A 45 -11.79 -0.37 -3.11
N VAL A 46 -11.29 -1.61 -3.16
CA VAL A 46 -11.84 -2.70 -3.98
C VAL A 46 -12.88 -3.49 -3.19
N SER A 47 -12.58 -3.81 -1.93
CA SER A 47 -13.48 -4.54 -1.03
C SER A 47 -13.08 -4.38 0.43
N GLY A 48 -14.05 -4.35 1.36
CA GLY A 48 -13.80 -4.27 2.80
C GLY A 48 -13.26 -2.91 3.23
N LEU A 49 -12.29 -2.90 4.14
CA LEU A 49 -11.62 -1.71 4.68
C LEU A 49 -12.57 -0.73 5.39
N GLU A 50 -13.66 -1.24 5.97
CA GLU A 50 -14.59 -0.43 6.75
C GLU A 50 -13.86 0.19 7.96
N VAL A 51 -14.11 1.47 8.19
CA VAL A 51 -13.52 2.23 9.29
C VAL A 51 -14.58 2.47 10.36
N GLU A 52 -14.25 2.09 11.60
CA GLU A 52 -15.03 2.40 12.80
C GLU A 52 -14.15 3.18 13.78
N VAL A 53 -14.78 3.98 14.65
CA VAL A 53 -14.08 4.70 15.74
C VAL A 53 -14.51 4.13 17.08
N GLU A 54 -13.53 3.82 17.93
CA GLU A 54 -13.73 3.39 19.31
C GLU A 54 -12.82 4.21 20.23
N GLY A 55 -13.40 5.22 20.90
CA GLY A 55 -12.64 6.18 21.71
C GLY A 55 -11.67 7.00 20.85
N ASP A 56 -10.38 6.93 21.18
CA ASP A 56 -9.30 7.59 20.43
C ASP A 56 -8.58 6.62 19.47
N SER A 57 -9.25 5.56 19.03
CA SER A 57 -8.72 4.60 18.07
C SER A 57 -9.61 4.47 16.83
N ALA A 58 -8.99 4.36 15.67
CA ALA A 58 -9.65 3.94 14.44
C ALA A 58 -9.41 2.44 14.23
N ARG A 59 -10.48 1.72 13.90
CA ARG A 59 -10.51 0.29 13.62
C ARG A 59 -10.76 0.10 12.13
N VAL A 60 -9.84 -0.56 11.43
CA VAL A 60 -9.95 -0.80 9.98
C VAL A 60 -10.12 -2.29 9.75
N GLY A 61 -11.26 -2.67 9.17
CA GLY A 61 -11.55 -4.05 8.81
C GLY A 61 -10.61 -4.59 7.72
N PRO A 62 -10.51 -5.93 7.58
CA PRO A 62 -9.74 -6.52 6.49
C PRO A 62 -10.30 -6.13 5.12
N GLY A 63 -9.44 -6.05 4.12
CA GLY A 63 -9.85 -5.69 2.77
C GLY A 63 -8.69 -5.35 1.85
N VAL A 64 -9.05 -4.82 0.68
CA VAL A 64 -8.11 -4.54 -0.42
C VAL A 64 -8.42 -3.18 -1.02
N ALA A 65 -7.37 -2.41 -1.30
CA ALA A 65 -7.43 -1.19 -2.11
C ALA A 65 -6.34 -1.21 -3.18
N VAL A 66 -6.48 -0.34 -4.17
CA VAL A 66 -5.46 -0.02 -5.17
C VAL A 66 -5.07 1.44 -5.01
N ASP A 67 -3.78 1.75 -4.96
CA ASP A 67 -3.33 3.15 -4.89
C ASP A 67 -3.21 3.80 -6.28
N ALA A 68 -2.87 5.10 -6.31
CA ALA A 68 -2.69 5.84 -7.57
C ALA A 68 -1.51 5.33 -8.44
N ASN A 69 -0.59 4.55 -7.87
CA ASN A 69 0.51 3.91 -8.57
C ASN A 69 0.17 2.49 -9.07
N GLY A 70 -1.02 1.98 -8.74
CA GLY A 70 -1.48 0.64 -9.08
C GLY A 70 -1.02 -0.45 -8.12
N GLU A 71 -0.44 -0.09 -6.97
CA GLU A 71 -0.06 -1.02 -5.93
C GLU A 71 -1.31 -1.62 -5.29
N GLU A 72 -1.27 -2.92 -5.03
CA GLU A 72 -2.29 -3.60 -4.25
C GLU A 72 -2.00 -3.43 -2.76
N LEU A 73 -2.98 -2.92 -2.03
CA LEU A 73 -2.90 -2.66 -0.59
C LEU A 73 -3.80 -3.65 0.14
N VAL A 74 -3.22 -4.69 0.72
CA VAL A 74 -3.97 -5.75 1.43
C VAL A 74 -3.87 -5.55 2.94
N VAL A 75 -5.02 -5.43 3.60
CA VAL A 75 -5.16 -5.49 5.06
C VAL A 75 -5.76 -6.87 5.39
N PRO A 76 -4.95 -7.83 5.88
CA PRO A 76 -5.41 -9.21 6.03
C PRO A 76 -6.29 -9.44 7.27
N SER A 77 -6.25 -8.54 8.24
CA SER A 77 -6.96 -8.64 9.51
C SER A 77 -7.28 -7.25 10.07
N LEU A 78 -8.15 -7.18 11.07
CA LEU A 78 -8.48 -5.94 11.77
C LEU A 78 -7.21 -5.21 12.26
N GLU A 79 -7.04 -3.97 11.84
CA GLU A 79 -5.99 -3.06 12.30
C GLU A 79 -6.58 -2.00 13.24
N ILE A 80 -5.89 -1.72 14.34
CA ILE A 80 -6.30 -0.69 15.31
C ILE A 80 -5.17 0.33 15.43
N VAL A 81 -5.45 1.57 15.07
CA VAL A 81 -4.48 2.66 15.09
C VAL A 81 -4.96 3.82 15.95
N PRO A 82 -4.07 4.48 16.71
CA PRO A 82 -4.44 5.64 17.50
C PRO A 82 -4.80 6.82 16.60
N ILE A 83 -5.78 7.62 17.00
CA ILE A 83 -6.15 8.89 16.37
C ILE A 83 -5.41 9.99 17.12
N PRO A 84 -4.36 10.61 16.53
CA PRO A 84 -3.66 11.69 17.20
C PRO A 84 -4.48 12.98 17.12
N HIS A 85 -4.50 13.76 18.19
CA HIS A 85 -5.31 14.99 18.31
C HIS A 85 -4.57 16.20 17.73
N LEU A 86 -4.22 16.14 16.45
CA LEU A 86 -3.37 17.14 15.80
C LEU A 86 -4.14 18.21 15.03
N ALA A 87 -5.39 17.94 14.67
CA ALA A 87 -6.25 18.84 13.91
C ALA A 87 -7.74 18.60 14.25
N GLU A 88 -8.64 19.40 13.70
CA GLU A 88 -10.11 19.25 13.84
C GLU A 88 -10.68 18.13 12.96
N ALA A 89 -9.94 17.74 11.93
CA ALA A 89 -10.23 16.60 11.09
C ALA A 89 -8.96 15.77 10.93
N MET A 90 -9.13 14.45 10.92
CA MET A 90 -8.07 13.49 10.69
C MET A 90 -8.49 12.57 9.54
N PHE A 91 -7.54 11.91 8.90
CA PHE A 91 -7.79 11.00 7.78
C PHE A 91 -7.17 9.65 8.08
N VAL A 92 -7.97 8.60 7.97
CA VAL A 92 -7.48 7.23 7.98
C VAL A 92 -7.02 6.89 6.57
N THR A 93 -5.77 6.48 6.45
CA THR A 93 -5.09 6.27 5.17
C THR A 93 -4.45 4.89 5.12
N LEU A 94 -4.35 4.34 3.92
CA LEU A 94 -3.65 3.08 3.64
C LEU A 94 -2.51 3.34 2.65
N ARG A 95 -1.30 2.90 3.00
CA ARG A 95 -0.07 3.18 2.24
C ARG A 95 0.72 1.93 1.93
N PHE A 96 1.27 1.87 0.73
CA PHE A 96 2.15 0.80 0.30
C PHE A 96 3.55 1.04 0.86
N VAL A 97 4.15 -0.01 1.44
CA VAL A 97 5.51 0.04 1.97
C VAL A 97 6.25 -1.23 1.57
N GLU A 98 7.43 -1.06 1.00
CA GLU A 98 8.45 -2.11 0.89
C GLU A 98 9.45 -1.96 2.03
N LYS A 99 9.74 -3.06 2.71
CA LYS A 99 10.82 -3.12 3.70
C LYS A 99 11.70 -4.35 3.48
N PRO A 100 13.01 -4.24 3.67
CA PRO A 100 13.87 -5.42 3.72
C PRO A 100 13.44 -6.34 4.85
N ALA A 101 13.41 -7.64 4.59
CA ALA A 101 12.97 -8.68 5.51
C ALA A 101 13.98 -9.82 5.57
N GLU A 102 14.07 -10.42 6.77
CA GLU A 102 14.99 -11.53 7.09
C GLU A 102 16.47 -11.18 6.84
N PRO A 103 17.17 -10.63 7.85
CA PRO A 103 18.58 -10.30 7.70
C PRO A 103 19.41 -11.57 7.46
N MET A 104 20.34 -11.50 6.51
CA MET A 104 21.21 -12.63 6.19
C MET A 104 22.21 -12.90 7.33
N PRO A 105 22.34 -14.16 7.79
CA PRO A 105 23.34 -14.51 8.80
C PRO A 105 24.76 -14.20 8.30
N GLY A 106 25.52 -13.41 9.07
CA GLY A 106 26.92 -13.08 8.77
C GLY A 106 27.13 -11.87 7.85
N ALA A 107 26.08 -11.29 7.28
CA ALA A 107 26.15 -10.00 6.60
C ALA A 107 26.27 -8.88 7.66
N GLY A 108 27.43 -8.21 7.73
CA GLY A 108 27.72 -7.15 8.72
C GLY A 108 28.84 -7.48 9.72
N GLY A 109 29.51 -8.63 9.59
CA GLY A 109 30.65 -9.01 10.44
C GLY A 109 31.88 -8.11 10.31
N ASP A 110 31.90 -7.22 9.32
CA ASP A 110 32.98 -6.30 8.96
C ASP A 110 32.56 -4.82 9.00
N GLY A 111 31.38 -4.50 9.57
CA GLY A 111 30.86 -3.13 9.64
C GLY A 111 30.16 -2.65 8.37
N GLY A 112 29.92 -3.53 7.39
CA GLY A 112 29.05 -3.28 6.25
C GLY A 112 27.57 -3.23 6.63
N PRO A 113 26.69 -2.62 5.79
CA PRO A 113 25.25 -2.65 6.01
C PRO A 113 24.74 -4.09 6.00
N ALA A 114 23.74 -4.38 6.84
CA ALA A 114 23.07 -5.67 6.82
C ALA A 114 22.43 -5.94 5.45
N GLU A 115 22.66 -7.14 4.92
CA GLU A 115 21.96 -7.64 3.74
C GLU A 115 20.72 -8.44 4.17
N PHE A 116 19.70 -8.47 3.32
CA PHE A 116 18.41 -9.07 3.60
C PHE A 116 18.04 -10.06 2.50
N ALA A 117 17.43 -11.18 2.89
CA ALA A 117 17.06 -12.23 1.95
C ALA A 117 15.81 -11.87 1.14
N PHE A 118 14.92 -11.04 1.69
CA PHE A 118 13.62 -10.74 1.09
C PHE A 118 13.30 -9.23 1.13
N THR A 119 12.37 -8.83 0.26
CA THR A 119 11.62 -7.58 0.38
C THR A 119 10.19 -7.96 0.73
N GLU A 120 9.72 -7.48 1.89
CA GLU A 120 8.34 -7.66 2.31
C GLU A 120 7.53 -6.43 1.90
N GLU A 121 6.41 -6.69 1.25
CA GLU A 121 5.41 -5.69 0.89
C GLU A 121 4.32 -5.67 1.95
N SER A 122 3.86 -4.49 2.33
CA SER A 122 2.80 -4.35 3.33
C SER A 122 1.96 -3.12 3.04
N ALA A 123 0.68 -3.18 3.42
CA ALA A 123 -0.18 -2.03 3.51
C ALA A 123 -0.19 -1.52 4.96
N VAL A 124 0.16 -0.26 5.17
CA VAL A 124 0.23 0.35 6.49
C VAL A 124 -0.95 1.31 6.68
N VAL A 125 -1.77 1.03 7.67
CA VAL A 125 -2.83 1.94 8.14
C VAL A 125 -2.18 3.08 8.94
N GLY A 126 -2.56 4.32 8.64
CA GLY A 126 -2.11 5.49 9.39
C GLY A 126 -3.20 6.54 9.53
N VAL A 127 -3.11 7.35 10.58
CA VAL A 127 -4.01 8.49 10.82
C VAL A 127 -3.22 9.79 10.71
N VAL A 128 -3.61 10.67 9.79
CA VAL A 128 -2.88 11.90 9.45
C VAL A 128 -3.81 13.11 9.43
N ALA A 129 -3.28 14.30 9.73
CA ALA A 129 -4.07 15.53 9.80
C ALA A 129 -4.45 16.09 8.41
N GLU A 130 -3.66 15.76 7.39
CA GLU A 130 -3.89 16.15 6.00
C GLU A 130 -3.80 14.91 5.12
N GLY A 131 -4.58 14.86 4.04
CA GLY A 131 -4.56 13.76 3.07
C GLY A 131 -3.14 13.57 2.53
N GLY A 132 -2.47 12.50 2.98
CA GLY A 132 -1.11 12.15 2.57
C GLY A 132 -1.08 11.32 1.30
N ASP A 133 0.13 10.88 0.92
CA ASP A 133 0.32 9.87 -0.11
C ASP A 133 -0.30 8.54 0.36
N GLY A 134 -1.31 8.03 -0.33
CA GLY A 134 -2.07 6.83 0.05
C GLY A 134 -3.57 6.89 -0.26
N VAL A 135 -4.25 5.76 -0.09
CA VAL A 135 -5.72 5.68 -0.24
C VAL A 135 -6.38 6.19 1.03
N VAL A 136 -7.23 7.21 0.93
CA VAL A 136 -8.02 7.71 2.06
C VAL A 136 -9.25 6.82 2.26
N LEU A 137 -9.32 6.16 3.41
CA LEU A 137 -10.42 5.25 3.77
C LEU A 137 -11.57 5.97 4.48
N ALA A 138 -11.23 6.97 5.30
CA ALA A 138 -12.21 7.75 6.03
C ALA A 138 -11.66 9.12 6.41
N ARG A 139 -12.57 10.09 6.49
CA ARG A 139 -12.35 11.34 7.22
C ARG A 139 -12.99 11.22 8.59
N LEU A 140 -12.25 11.60 9.62
CA LEU A 140 -12.70 11.66 11.01
C LEU A 140 -12.90 13.12 11.38
N VAL A 141 -13.97 13.41 12.11
CA VAL A 141 -14.31 14.74 12.62
C VAL A 141 -14.57 14.68 14.12
N ARG A 142 -14.38 15.82 14.80
CA ARG A 142 -14.70 15.96 16.21
C ARG A 142 -16.21 15.87 16.44
N GLU A 143 -16.60 15.03 17.41
CA GLU A 143 -17.96 14.95 17.93
C GLU A 143 -17.92 15.04 19.46
N GLY A 144 -18.21 16.23 20.00
CA GLY A 144 -17.98 16.53 21.41
C GLY A 144 -16.49 16.41 21.78
N ASP A 145 -16.18 15.63 22.80
CA ASP A 145 -14.80 15.33 23.21
C ASP A 145 -14.18 14.15 22.43
N GLY A 146 -14.96 13.50 21.57
CA GLY A 146 -14.56 12.29 20.84
C GLY A 146 -14.36 12.50 19.34
N TRP A 147 -14.24 11.36 18.64
CA TRP A 147 -14.09 11.27 17.20
C TRP A 147 -15.23 10.46 16.60
N ALA A 148 -15.64 10.85 15.39
CA ALA A 148 -16.61 10.11 14.60
C ALA A 148 -16.16 10.06 13.13
N VAL A 149 -16.57 9.01 12.42
CA VAL A 149 -16.42 8.96 10.96
C VAL A 149 -17.37 9.99 10.35
N ASP A 150 -16.86 10.85 9.49
CA ASP A 150 -17.66 11.83 8.75
C ASP A 150 -18.54 11.12 7.71
N PRO A 151 -19.88 11.11 7.86
CA PRO A 151 -20.77 10.47 6.90
C PRO A 151 -20.79 11.18 5.54
N GLY A 152 -20.31 12.42 5.47
CA GLY A 152 -20.17 13.18 4.21
C GLY A 152 -18.94 12.79 3.39
N HIS A 153 -18.02 12.02 3.97
CA HIS A 153 -16.85 11.51 3.26
C HIS A 153 -17.11 10.09 2.74
N ALA A 154 -17.19 9.96 1.43
CA ALA A 154 -17.14 8.65 0.79
C ALA A 154 -15.68 8.31 0.45
N PRO A 155 -15.17 7.12 0.80
CA PRO A 155 -13.87 6.68 0.31
C PRO A 155 -13.86 6.65 -1.22
N GLU A 156 -12.69 6.85 -1.81
CA GLU A 156 -12.52 6.58 -3.23
C GLU A 156 -12.74 5.08 -3.44
N VAL A 157 -13.81 4.71 -4.15
CA VAL A 157 -14.12 3.32 -4.47
C VAL A 157 -13.53 3.01 -5.84
N SER A 158 -12.76 1.93 -5.90
CA SER A 158 -12.21 1.43 -7.15
C SER A 158 -13.35 1.09 -8.12
N GLY A 159 -13.23 1.59 -9.35
CA GLY A 159 -14.28 1.54 -10.36
C GLY A 159 -14.61 0.11 -10.81
N THR A 160 -15.89 -0.11 -11.12
CA THR A 160 -16.50 -1.43 -11.24
C THR A 160 -16.06 -2.27 -12.45
N PHE A 161 -15.62 -3.49 -12.13
CA PHE A 161 -16.01 -4.79 -12.68
C PHE A 161 -16.68 -4.78 -14.07
N ILE A 162 -15.94 -5.24 -15.08
CA ILE A 162 -16.56 -5.83 -16.27
C ILE A 162 -17.05 -7.21 -15.84
N GLY A 163 -18.37 -7.41 -15.81
CA GLY A 163 -19.01 -8.69 -15.53
C GLY A 163 -18.67 -9.80 -16.52
#